data_AF-A0A1S2WU19-F1
#
_entry.id   AF-A0A1S2WU19-F1
#
_cell.length_a   1.000
_cell.length_b   1.000
_cell.length_c   1.000
_cell.angle_alpha   90.00
_cell.angle_beta   90.00
_cell.angle_gamma   90.00
#
_symmetry.space_group_name_H-M   'P 1'
#
loop_
_entity.id
_entity.type
_entity.pdbx_description
1 polymer ?
#
loop_
_entity_poly.entity_id
_entity_poly.type
_entity_poly.pdbx_seq_one_letter_code
_entity_poly.pdbx_strand_id
1 'polypeptide(L)'
;MSISIGFVGLLVLFYPNLISENHTINIYEILAILLATTSFALALLLLSKSCFHDNPIIVSRNILMASTIQLCFLLAIFRPSYASIHSSFFALTSLLYLGIFCAGIVYFLYASLIKLAGPVFTSFTNYLVPLFGVIFGILINHDPSNITVWISLIIILSAVSLNYITKH
;
A
#
# COMPACT_ATOMS: atom_id res chain seq x y z
N MET A 1 -19.71 -0.60 6.94
CA MET A 1 -19.39 -0.62 8.39
C MET A 1 -17.92 -0.93 8.65
N SER A 2 -17.37 -2.08 8.21
CA SER A 2 -15.96 -2.43 8.47
C SER A 2 -14.93 -1.47 7.85
N ILE A 3 -15.22 -0.88 6.69
CA ILE A 3 -14.35 0.11 6.02
C ILE A 3 -14.20 1.38 6.88
N SER A 4 -15.32 1.90 7.40
CA SER A 4 -15.32 3.09 8.25
C SER A 4 -14.55 2.86 9.57
N ILE A 5 -14.68 1.67 10.14
CA ILE A 5 -13.96 1.29 11.37
C ILE A 5 -12.46 1.16 11.12
N GLY A 6 -12.06 0.53 10.01
CA GLY A 6 -10.64 0.45 9.60
C GLY A 6 -10.03 1.82 9.33
N PHE A 7 -10.79 2.74 8.73
CA PHE A 7 -10.37 4.12 8.51
C PHE A 7 -10.17 4.89 9.83
N VAL A 8 -11.07 4.73 10.80
CA VAL A 8 -10.89 5.32 12.14
C VAL A 8 -9.65 4.77 12.84
N GLY A 9 -9.37 3.47 12.73
CA GLY A 9 -8.15 2.85 13.26
C GLY A 9 -6.88 3.45 12.66
N LEU A 10 -6.87 3.74 11.35
CA LEU A 10 -5.75 4.43 10.70
C LEU A 10 -5.60 5.87 11.18
N LEU A 11 -6.69 6.61 11.35
CA LEU A 11 -6.63 7.98 11.87
C LEU A 11 -5.98 8.02 13.26
N VAL A 12 -6.37 7.11 14.16
CA VAL A 12 -5.78 7.01 15.50
C VAL A 12 -4.29 6.69 15.45
N LEU A 13 -3.88 5.82 14.52
CA LEU A 13 -2.47 5.43 14.36
C LEU A 13 -1.58 6.60 13.93
N PHE A 14 -2.04 7.42 12.98
CA PHE A 14 -1.27 8.54 12.45
C PHE A 14 -1.44 9.84 13.23
N TYR A 15 -2.48 9.94 14.08
CA TYR A 15 -2.75 11.09 14.94
C TYR A 15 -1.54 11.65 15.73
N PRO A 16 -0.73 10.84 16.44
CA PRO A 16 0.41 11.38 17.19
C PRO A 16 1.46 12.03 16.29
N ASN A 17 1.74 11.46 15.12
CA ASN A 17 2.72 12.01 14.18
C ASN A 17 2.21 13.31 13.53
N LEU A 18 0.90 13.42 13.30
CA LEU A 18 0.24 14.60 12.74
C LEU A 18 0.29 15.82 13.68
N ILE A 19 0.45 15.60 14.99
CA ILE A 19 0.42 16.65 16.02
C ILE A 19 1.83 16.98 16.51
N SER A 20 2.74 16.01 16.49
CA SER A 20 4.15 16.24 16.87
C SER A 20 4.88 17.11 15.86
N GLU A 21 4.49 17.07 14.59
CA GLU A 21 5.06 17.92 13.55
C GLU A 21 4.20 19.18 13.35
N ASN A 22 4.77 20.36 13.63
CA ASN A 22 4.17 21.66 13.29
C ASN A 22 4.20 21.86 11.75
N HIS A 23 3.47 21.02 11.02
CA HIS A 23 3.34 21.13 9.58
C HIS A 23 2.37 22.26 9.23
N THR A 24 2.85 23.27 8.51
CA THR A 24 1.98 24.25 7.86
C THR A 24 1.26 23.54 6.72
N ILE A 25 -0.02 23.22 6.93
CA ILE A 25 -0.84 22.50 5.95
C ILE A 25 -0.92 23.34 4.68
N ASN A 26 -0.25 22.90 3.61
CA ASN A 26 -0.25 23.60 2.33
C ASN A 26 -1.29 22.98 1.38
N ILE A 27 -2.06 23.82 0.67
CA ILE A 27 -3.16 23.37 -0.20
C ILE A 27 -2.64 22.43 -1.31
N TYR A 28 -1.40 22.66 -1.77
CA TYR A 28 -0.77 21.82 -2.78
C TYR A 28 -0.53 20.37 -2.31
N GLU A 29 -0.20 20.16 -1.03
CA GLU A 29 0.02 18.82 -0.47
C GLU A 29 -1.29 18.03 -0.40
N ILE A 30 -2.35 18.68 0.07
CA ILE A 30 -3.70 18.09 0.09
C ILE A 30 -4.12 17.69 -1.31
N LEU A 31 -3.95 18.60 -2.29
CA LEU A 31 -4.36 18.35 -3.67
C LEU A 31 -3.55 17.20 -4.30
N ALA A 32 -2.24 17.12 -4.02
CA ALA A 32 -1.39 16.03 -4.49
C ALA A 32 -1.82 14.67 -3.92
N ILE A 33 -2.13 14.58 -2.63
CA ILE A 33 -2.60 13.35 -1.98
C ILE A 33 -3.97 12.95 -2.54
N LEU A 34 -4.87 13.91 -2.76
CA LEU A 34 -6.20 13.64 -3.31
C LEU A 34 -6.13 13.14 -4.75
N LEU A 35 -5.24 13.71 -5.57
CA LEU A 35 -4.97 13.23 -6.92
C LEU A 35 -4.34 11.82 -6.92
N ALA A 36 -3.41 11.55 -6.00
CA ALA A 36 -2.78 10.24 -5.87
C ALA A 36 -3.79 9.15 -5.45
N THR A 37 -4.62 9.44 -4.45
CA THR A 37 -5.64 8.49 -3.95
C THR A 37 -6.73 8.22 -4.98
N THR A 38 -7.18 9.25 -5.73
CA THR A 38 -8.15 9.06 -6.81
C THR A 38 -7.57 8.27 -7.98
N SER A 39 -6.31 8.51 -8.37
CA SER A 39 -5.62 7.71 -9.40
C SER A 39 -5.49 6.25 -9.00
N PHE A 40 -5.13 5.98 -7.74
CA PHE A 40 -5.05 4.62 -7.22
C PHE A 40 -6.41 3.92 -7.18
N ALA A 41 -7.46 4.62 -6.73
CA ALA A 41 -8.82 4.09 -6.73
C ALA A 41 -9.33 3.80 -8.15
N LEU A 42 -9.03 4.67 -9.12
CA LEU A 42 -9.35 4.45 -10.53
C LEU A 42 -8.63 3.22 -11.08
N ALA A 43 -7.34 3.09 -10.78
CA ALA A 43 -6.54 1.94 -11.22
C ALA A 43 -7.10 0.63 -10.69
N LEU A 44 -7.48 0.58 -9.40
CA LEU A 44 -8.13 -0.59 -8.80
C LEU A 44 -9.48 -0.91 -9.44
N LEU A 45 -10.29 0.11 -9.72
CA LEU A 45 -11.61 -0.06 -10.32
C LEU A 45 -11.48 -0.59 -11.76
N LEU A 46 -10.59 0.00 -12.55
CA LEU A 46 -10.27 -0.47 -13.91
C LEU A 46 -9.73 -1.89 -13.89
N LEU A 47 -8.82 -2.21 -12.96
CA LEU A 47 -8.30 -3.56 -12.77
C LEU A 47 -9.42 -4.55 -12.45
N SER A 48 -10.30 -4.22 -11.51
CA SER A 48 -11.41 -5.09 -11.14
C SER A 48 -12.40 -5.34 -12.29
N LYS A 49 -12.60 -4.34 -13.17
CA LYS A 49 -13.57 -4.39 -14.25
C LYS A 49 -13.01 -5.05 -15.52
N SER A 50 -11.76 -4.76 -15.86
CA SER A 50 -11.10 -5.30 -17.06
C SER A 50 -10.56 -6.73 -16.85
N CYS A 51 -10.22 -7.12 -15.63
CA CYS A 51 -9.54 -8.39 -15.37
C CYS A 51 -10.46 -9.56 -15.02
N PHE A 52 -11.77 -9.36 -15.06
CA PHE A 52 -12.74 -10.39 -14.67
C PHE A 52 -12.71 -11.62 -15.62
N HIS A 53 -12.39 -11.41 -16.90
CA HIS A 53 -12.37 -12.47 -17.92
C HIS A 53 -10.96 -12.96 -18.29
N ASP A 54 -9.91 -12.19 -18.01
CA ASP A 54 -8.55 -12.49 -18.46
C ASP A 54 -7.74 -13.33 -17.46
N ASN A 55 -6.67 -13.96 -17.96
CA ASN A 55 -5.71 -14.68 -17.13
C ASN A 55 -4.95 -13.70 -16.22
N PRO A 56 -4.88 -13.93 -14.89
CA PRO A 56 -4.25 -13.02 -13.93
C PRO A 56 -2.76 -12.74 -14.21
N ILE A 57 -2.09 -13.65 -14.93
CA ILE A 57 -0.70 -13.50 -15.39
C ILE A 57 -0.56 -12.42 -16.47
N ILE A 58 -1.53 -12.32 -17.39
CA ILE A 58 -1.49 -11.35 -18.50
C ILE A 58 -1.74 -9.94 -17.94
N VAL A 59 -2.62 -9.86 -16.96
CA VAL A 59 -2.97 -8.63 -16.23
C VAL A 59 -1.76 -8.09 -15.47
N SER A 60 -1.11 -8.90 -14.64
CA SER A 60 0.06 -8.46 -13.88
C SER A 60 1.20 -8.02 -14.79
N ARG A 61 1.43 -8.75 -15.90
CA ARG A 61 2.42 -8.37 -16.92
C ARG A 61 2.11 -6.99 -17.51
N ASN A 62 0.88 -6.73 -17.92
CA ASN A 62 0.52 -5.44 -18.53
C ASN A 62 0.68 -4.28 -17.55
N ILE A 63 0.34 -4.47 -16.27
CA ILE A 63 0.53 -3.44 -15.22
C ILE A 63 2.02 -3.16 -15.00
N LEU A 64 2.84 -4.20 -14.87
CA LEU A 64 4.29 -4.07 -14.68
C LEU A 64 4.95 -3.39 -15.89
N MET A 65 4.49 -3.71 -17.10
CA MET A 65 4.98 -3.11 -18.33
C MET A 65 4.58 -1.63 -18.44
N ALA A 66 3.32 -1.30 -18.14
CA ALA A 66 2.85 0.09 -18.09
C ALA A 66 3.60 0.91 -17.02
N SER A 67 3.84 0.31 -15.84
CA SER A 67 4.59 0.92 -14.75
C SER A 67 6.04 1.21 -15.17
N THR A 68 6.67 0.26 -15.87
CA THR A 68 8.02 0.44 -16.42
C THR A 68 8.09 1.60 -17.41
N ILE A 69 7.11 1.68 -18.32
CA ILE A 69 7.02 2.76 -19.31
C ILE A 69 6.83 4.11 -18.62
N GLN A 70 5.91 4.19 -17.65
CA GLN A 70 5.66 5.41 -16.88
C GLN A 70 6.91 5.84 -16.10
N LEU A 71 7.61 4.90 -15.47
CA LEU A 71 8.84 5.18 -14.73
C LEU A 71 9.95 5.71 -15.66
N CYS A 72 10.09 5.12 -16.85
CA CYS A 72 11.05 5.54 -17.86
C CYS A 72 10.76 6.97 -18.34
N PHE A 73 9.48 7.30 -18.56
CA PHE A 73 9.04 8.65 -18.92
C PHE A 73 9.32 9.66 -17.79
N LEU A 74 9.06 9.29 -16.54
CA LEU A 74 9.34 10.13 -15.37
C LEU A 74 10.85 10.40 -15.23
N LEU A 75 11.68 9.37 -15.45
CA LEU A 75 13.14 9.48 -15.41
C LEU A 75 13.65 10.46 -16.47
N ALA A 76 13.04 10.45 -17.66
CA ALA A 76 13.39 11.34 -18.76
C ALA A 76 13.06 12.82 -18.49
N ILE A 77 11.95 13.10 -17.79
CA ILE A 77 11.50 14.45 -17.45
C ILE A 77 12.30 15.02 -16.26
N PHE A 78 12.36 14.28 -15.16
CA PHE A 78 12.90 14.81 -13.90
C PHE A 78 14.43 14.72 -13.83
N ARG A 79 15.06 13.90 -14.68
CA ARG A 79 16.53 13.71 -14.76
C ARG A 79 17.21 13.76 -13.39
N PRO A 80 16.88 12.83 -12.48
CA PRO A 80 17.44 12.84 -11.13
C PRO A 80 18.97 12.82 -11.19
N SER A 81 19.62 13.57 -10.29
CA SER A 81 21.08 13.61 -10.22
C SER A 81 21.62 12.23 -9.86
N TYR A 82 22.40 11.62 -10.75
CA TYR A 82 23.00 10.30 -10.57
C TYR A 82 24.22 10.31 -9.62
N ALA A 83 24.57 11.47 -9.04
CA ALA A 83 25.79 11.68 -8.26
C ALA A 83 25.85 10.87 -6.95
N SER A 84 24.72 10.36 -6.46
CA SER A 84 24.62 9.58 -5.21
C SER A 84 24.28 8.10 -5.43
N ILE A 85 24.36 7.59 -6.66
CA ILE A 85 24.06 6.19 -6.94
C ILE A 85 25.28 5.33 -6.57
N HIS A 86 25.28 4.84 -5.34
CA HIS A 86 26.15 3.74 -4.96
C HIS A 86 25.59 2.43 -5.49
N SER A 87 26.08 2.03 -6.67
CA SER A 87 25.83 0.70 -7.22
C SER A 87 26.61 -0.34 -6.42
N SER A 88 26.09 -0.69 -5.25
CA SER A 88 26.56 -1.82 -4.45
C SER A 88 25.84 -3.08 -4.91
N PHE A 89 26.56 -4.21 -4.94
CA PHE A 89 25.95 -5.52 -5.20
C PHE A 89 24.75 -5.80 -4.27
N PHE A 90 24.82 -5.30 -3.03
CA PHE A 90 23.74 -5.41 -2.05
C PHE A 90 22.49 -4.59 -2.43
N ALA A 91 22.67 -3.43 -3.06
CA ALA A 91 21.56 -2.61 -3.53
C ALA A 91 20.84 -3.30 -4.70
N LEU A 92 21.60 -3.91 -5.62
CA LEU A 92 21.04 -4.64 -6.75
C LEU A 92 20.25 -5.88 -6.32
N THR A 93 20.77 -6.67 -5.38
CA THR A 93 20.07 -7.84 -4.84
C THR A 93 18.81 -7.45 -4.06
N SER A 94 18.87 -6.37 -3.28
CA SER A 94 17.70 -5.84 -2.57
C SER A 94 16.61 -5.36 -3.55
N LEU A 95 17.01 -4.71 -4.64
CA LEU A 95 16.08 -4.27 -5.69
C LEU A 95 15.39 -5.45 -6.38
N LEU A 96 16.16 -6.50 -6.73
CA LEU A 96 15.61 -7.72 -7.32
C LEU A 96 14.66 -8.44 -6.36
N TYR A 97 15.03 -8.53 -5.08
CA TYR A 97 14.17 -9.13 -4.06
C TYR A 97 12.84 -8.37 -3.94
N LEU A 98 12.89 -7.05 -3.83
CA LEU A 98 11.70 -6.21 -3.73
C LEU A 98 10.84 -6.30 -5.01
N GLY A 99 11.45 -6.25 -6.19
CA GLY A 99 10.73 -6.33 -7.47
C GLY A 99 10.05 -7.68 -7.70
N ILE A 100 10.74 -8.79 -7.42
CA ILE A 100 10.21 -10.13 -7.68
C ILE A 100 9.22 -10.53 -6.60
N PHE A 101 9.63 -10.49 -5.33
CA PHE A 101 8.81 -11.00 -4.23
C PHE A 101 7.74 -10.02 -3.79
N CYS A 102 8.09 -8.73 -3.62
CA CYS A 102 7.16 -7.75 -3.08
C CYS A 102 6.23 -7.15 -4.16
N ALA A 103 6.69 -6.99 -5.41
CA ALA A 103 5.83 -6.54 -6.50
C ALA A 103 5.27 -7.70 -7.33
N GLY A 104 6.11 -8.51 -7.97
CA GLY A 104 5.68 -9.55 -8.91
C GLY A 104 4.69 -10.56 -8.31
N ILE A 105 5.09 -11.24 -7.23
CA ILE A 105 4.26 -12.26 -6.57
C ILE A 105 3.00 -11.64 -5.95
N VAL A 106 3.13 -10.48 -5.29
CA VAL A 106 1.99 -9.81 -4.65
C VAL A 106 0.94 -9.39 -5.67
N TYR A 107 1.32 -8.77 -6.80
CA TYR A 107 0.35 -8.39 -7.83
C TYR A 107 -0.33 -9.60 -8.48
N PHE A 108 0.40 -10.71 -8.65
CA PHE A 108 -0.20 -11.96 -9.12
C PHE A 108 -1.23 -12.52 -8.12
N LEU A 109 -0.88 -12.56 -6.83
CA LEU A 109 -1.80 -12.95 -5.76
C LEU A 109 -2.99 -12.00 -5.70
N TYR A 110 -2.77 -10.70 -5.83
CA TYR A 110 -3.80 -9.66 -5.79
C TYR A 110 -4.82 -9.83 -6.92
N ALA A 111 -4.35 -10.03 -8.16
CA ALA A 111 -5.20 -10.31 -9.31
C ALA A 111 -6.00 -11.63 -9.12
N SER A 112 -5.36 -12.66 -8.59
CA SER A 112 -6.01 -13.94 -8.29
C SER A 112 -7.07 -13.80 -7.19
N LEU A 113 -6.79 -13.01 -6.16
CA LEU A 113 -7.68 -12.78 -5.03
C LEU A 113 -8.92 -11.97 -5.43
N ILE A 114 -8.75 -10.96 -6.29
CA ILE A 114 -9.89 -10.22 -6.88
C ILE A 114 -10.83 -11.18 -7.62
N LYS A 115 -10.26 -12.11 -8.40
CA LYS A 115 -11.04 -13.10 -9.16
C LYS A 115 -11.78 -14.09 -8.27
N LEU A 116 -11.20 -14.50 -7.14
CA LEU A 116 -11.78 -15.49 -6.23
C LEU A 116 -12.75 -14.90 -5.20
N ALA A 117 -12.39 -13.78 -4.57
CA ALA A 117 -13.09 -13.24 -3.39
C ALA A 117 -13.81 -11.89 -3.66
N GLY A 118 -13.55 -11.26 -4.80
CA GLY A 118 -14.11 -9.97 -5.19
C GLY A 118 -13.37 -8.76 -4.59
N PRO A 119 -13.54 -7.57 -5.19
CA PRO A 119 -12.76 -6.35 -4.87
C PRO A 119 -12.97 -5.83 -3.44
N VAL A 120 -14.11 -6.15 -2.82
CA VAL A 120 -14.41 -5.78 -1.43
C VAL A 120 -13.48 -6.54 -0.47
N PHE A 121 -13.23 -7.83 -0.71
CA PHE A 121 -12.30 -8.62 0.11
C PHE A 121 -10.85 -8.19 -0.10
N THR A 122 -10.48 -7.90 -1.33
CA THR A 122 -9.15 -7.40 -1.67
C THR A 122 -8.84 -6.07 -1.00
N SER A 123 -9.83 -5.19 -0.83
CA SER A 123 -9.62 -3.92 -0.11
C SER A 123 -9.23 -4.12 1.36
N PHE A 124 -9.53 -5.28 1.98
CA PHE A 124 -9.06 -5.58 3.34
C PHE A 124 -7.57 -5.80 3.46
N THR A 125 -6.93 -6.38 2.43
CA THR A 125 -5.48 -6.58 2.47
C THR A 125 -4.75 -5.24 2.57
N ASN A 126 -5.31 -4.18 1.99
CA ASN A 126 -4.77 -2.81 2.10
C ASN A 126 -4.80 -2.26 3.54
N TYR A 127 -5.69 -2.73 4.42
CA TYR A 127 -5.69 -2.35 5.84
C TYR A 127 -4.70 -3.17 6.67
N LEU A 128 -4.40 -4.40 6.23
CA LEU A 128 -3.41 -5.25 6.91
C LEU A 128 -1.97 -4.75 6.69
N VAL A 129 -1.69 -4.12 5.54
CA VAL A 129 -0.36 -3.57 5.22
C VAL A 129 0.18 -2.62 6.31
N PRO A 130 -0.52 -1.53 6.68
CA PRO A 130 -0.06 -0.63 7.74
C PRO A 130 -0.02 -1.32 9.11
N LEU A 131 -0.94 -2.24 9.42
CA LEU A 131 -0.92 -2.99 10.68
C LEU A 131 0.36 -3.81 10.83
N PHE A 132 0.68 -4.66 9.86
CA PHE A 132 1.89 -5.48 9.92
C PHE A 132 3.15 -4.61 9.83
N GLY A 133 3.11 -3.52 9.04
CA GLY A 133 4.21 -2.55 9.00
C GLY A 133 4.56 -1.99 10.38
N VAL A 134 3.54 -1.65 11.17
CA VAL A 134 3.71 -1.20 12.56
C VAL A 134 4.23 -2.31 13.48
N ILE A 135 3.67 -3.51 13.39
CA ILE A 135 4.12 -4.68 14.20
C ILE A 135 5.60 -4.97 13.96
N PHE A 136 5.99 -5.09 12.70
CA PHE A 136 7.38 -5.36 12.34
C PHE A 136 8.28 -4.17 12.67
N GLY A 137 7.79 -2.93 12.54
CA GLY A 137 8.49 -1.73 12.97
C GLY A 137 8.87 -1.78 14.45
N ILE A 138 7.95 -2.13 15.34
CA ILE A 138 8.24 -2.29 16.78
C ILE A 138 9.20 -3.44 17.04
N LEU A 139 8.97 -4.58 16.39
CA LEU A 139 9.76 -5.80 16.61
C LEU A 139 11.22 -5.62 16.19
N ILE A 140 11.46 -4.86 15.12
CA ILE A 140 12.79 -4.63 14.54
C ILE A 140 13.50 -3.44 15.18
N ASN A 141 12.80 -2.32 15.43
CA ASN A 141 13.44 -1.13 16.00
C ASN A 141 13.63 -1.19 17.52
N HIS A 142 13.01 -2.15 18.22
CA HIS A 142 13.10 -2.30 19.69
C HIS A 142 12.75 -1.04 20.50
N ASP A 143 12.15 -0.02 19.89
CA ASP A 143 11.71 1.18 20.61
C ASP A 143 10.52 0.84 21.51
N PRO A 144 10.51 1.32 22.77
CA PRO A 144 9.37 1.15 23.67
C PRO A 144 8.19 1.95 23.12
N SER A 145 7.36 1.22 22.37
CA SER A 145 6.21 1.72 21.63
C SER A 145 5.29 2.54 22.53
N ASN A 146 5.08 3.79 22.12
CA ASN A 146 4.03 4.67 22.62
C ASN A 146 2.69 3.91 22.63
N ILE A 147 1.91 4.02 23.71
CA ILE A 147 0.71 3.21 23.99
C ILE A 147 -0.32 3.23 22.84
N THR A 148 -0.28 4.29 22.04
CA THR A 148 -1.04 4.50 20.80
C THR A 148 -0.86 3.40 19.77
N VAL A 149 0.32 2.79 19.69
CA VAL A 149 0.63 1.75 18.72
C VAL A 149 -0.11 0.44 19.06
N TRP A 150 -0.11 0.06 20.34
CA TRP A 150 -0.86 -1.09 20.84
C TRP A 150 -2.37 -0.90 20.70
N ILE A 151 -2.88 0.30 20.99
CA ILE A 151 -4.30 0.64 20.83
C ILE A 151 -4.71 0.54 19.36
N SER A 152 -3.91 1.06 18.44
CA SER A 152 -4.18 0.98 16.99
C SER A 152 -4.22 -0.45 16.48
N LEU A 153 -3.30 -1.30 16.98
CA LEU A 153 -3.24 -2.72 16.65
C LEU A 153 -4.52 -3.46 17.08
N ILE A 154 -5.01 -3.20 18.30
CA ILE A 154 -6.26 -3.78 18.83
C ILE A 154 -7.47 -3.31 18.02
N ILE A 155 -7.52 -2.03 17.64
CA ILE A 155 -8.61 -1.47 16.83
C ILE A 155 -8.66 -2.11 15.44
N ILE A 156 -7.52 -2.30 14.78
CA ILE A 156 -7.51 -2.91 13.45
C ILE A 156 -7.84 -4.41 13.54
N LEU A 157 -7.31 -5.14 14.54
CA LEU A 157 -7.65 -6.55 14.73
C LEU A 157 -9.14 -6.76 15.01
N SER A 158 -9.74 -5.90 15.85
CA SER A 158 -11.18 -5.96 16.12
C SER A 158 -12.01 -5.60 14.88
N ALA A 159 -11.59 -4.63 14.06
CA ALA A 159 -12.24 -4.29 12.80
C ALA A 159 -12.25 -5.46 11.80
N VAL A 160 -11.12 -6.18 11.69
CA VAL A 160 -10.98 -7.36 10.82
C VAL A 160 -11.83 -8.52 11.34
N SER A 161 -11.81 -8.78 12.65
CA SER A 161 -12.61 -9.84 13.28
C SER A 161 -14.12 -9.62 13.09
N LEU A 162 -14.60 -8.39 13.27
CA LEU A 162 -16.01 -8.04 13.02
C LEU A 162 -16.43 -8.30 11.57
N ASN A 163 -15.56 -8.01 10.60
CA ASN A 163 -15.88 -8.27 9.20
C ASN A 163 -15.97 -9.76 8.90
N TYR A 164 -15.08 -10.57 9.49
CA TYR A 164 -15.09 -12.03 9.32
C TYR A 164 -16.41 -12.64 9.85
N ILE A 165 -16.90 -12.16 10.99
CA ILE A 165 -18.15 -12.64 11.60
C ILE A 165 -19.37 -12.23 10.79
N THR A 166 -19.34 -11.10 10.06
CA THR A 166 -20.50 -10.61 9.28
C THR A 166 -20.67 -11.35 7.95
N LYS A 167 -19.70 -12.17 7.53
CA LYS A 167 -19.74 -12.92 6.27
C LYS A 167 -20.14 -14.39 6.44
N HIS A 168 -20.28 -14.86 7.68
CA HIS A 168 -20.96 -16.11 8.05
C HIS A 168 -22.37 -15.79 8.55
#